data_AF-A0A7E4UMK1-F1
#
_entry.id   AF-A0A7E4UMK1-F1
#
_cell.length_a   1.000
_cell.length_b   1.000
_cell.length_c   1.000
_cell.angle_alpha   90.00
_cell.angle_beta   90.00
_cell.angle_gamma   90.00
#
_symmetry.space_group_name_H-M   'P 1'
#
loop_
_entity.id
_entity.type
_entity.pdbx_description
1 polymer ?
#
loop_
_entity_poly.entity_id
_entity_poly.type
_entity_poly.pdbx_seq_one_letter_code
_entity_poly.pdbx_strand_id
1 'polypeptide(L)'
;MCGRAFVAQDLMLEQINELEPSSSGVCAFAVGPECYEIDSLRQRAWINSYRMEAKLGEETEKHAIRGRIIVRAEWDHVTRHKVEKLLTRLRAQYKRASFKLAEVDLQSQEAFELARRGAPRPKILDSPIVYDISVSSFRTPYFSMNLQVTGETDYFLRALVHEIGLSVGSTACTKKLQRIRLGPFGVDHALLEKDFGLKSILRNILMCNKVLKVAAENEGRVVQVKKVADLESAALLEAFSTKAEEEPEPEDCLRIAWGREYSTV
;
A
#
# COMPACT_ATOMS: atom_id res chain seq x y z
N MET A 1 -44.41 9.78 13.53
CA MET A 1 -43.97 10.76 12.52
C MET A 1 -42.80 10.14 11.78
N CYS A 2 -42.93 9.87 10.48
CA CYS A 2 -41.75 9.60 9.66
C CYS A 2 -41.02 10.93 9.50
N GLY A 3 -39.70 10.95 9.74
CA GLY A 3 -38.88 12.16 9.64
C GLY A 3 -38.84 12.71 8.21
N ARG A 4 -38.05 13.77 8.02
CA ARG A 4 -37.78 14.34 6.69
C ARG A 4 -37.24 13.24 5.76
N ALA A 5 -37.59 13.29 4.48
CA ALA A 5 -37.03 12.38 3.49
C ALA A 5 -35.51 12.56 3.40
N PHE A 6 -34.78 11.46 3.37
CA PHE A 6 -33.32 11.47 3.17
C PHE A 6 -32.98 12.00 1.79
N VAL A 7 -32.00 12.91 1.73
CA VAL A 7 -31.38 13.40 0.50
C VAL A 7 -29.97 12.82 0.43
N ALA A 8 -29.44 12.56 -0.75
CA ALA A 8 -28.08 12.02 -0.92
C ALA A 8 -27.00 12.88 -0.24
N GLN A 9 -27.25 14.18 -0.09
CA GLN A 9 -26.38 15.14 0.59
C GLN A 9 -26.31 14.93 2.11
N ASP A 10 -27.25 14.19 2.70
CA ASP A 10 -27.27 13.86 4.13
C ASP A 10 -26.27 12.73 4.47
N LEU A 11 -25.76 12.01 3.46
CA LEU A 11 -24.81 10.93 3.60
C LEU A 11 -23.45 11.35 3.02
N MET A 12 -22.62 11.95 3.87
CA MET A 12 -21.22 12.21 3.55
C MET A 12 -20.42 10.93 3.73
N LEU A 13 -19.64 10.56 2.72
CA LEU A 13 -18.76 9.40 2.73
C LEU A 13 -17.46 9.79 2.03
N GLU A 14 -16.34 9.67 2.74
CA GLU A 14 -15.02 9.97 2.17
C GLU A 14 -14.01 8.88 2.54
N GLN A 15 -13.19 8.48 1.56
CA GLN A 15 -12.18 7.45 1.75
C GLN A 15 -10.90 8.04 2.35
N ILE A 16 -10.32 7.39 3.36
CA ILE A 16 -9.09 7.88 4.01
C ILE A 16 -7.89 7.82 3.05
N ASN A 17 -7.64 6.65 2.48
CA ASN A 17 -6.62 6.43 1.45
C ASN A 17 -7.26 5.75 0.25
N GLU A 18 -7.16 6.40 -0.90
CA GLU A 18 -7.64 5.87 -2.17
C GLU A 18 -7.08 4.47 -2.42
N LEU A 19 -7.89 3.63 -3.06
CA LEU A 19 -7.52 2.29 -3.50
C LEU A 19 -8.07 2.15 -4.91
N GLU A 20 -7.21 1.85 -5.87
CA GLU A 20 -7.64 1.72 -7.26
C GLU A 20 -8.63 0.55 -7.40
N PRO A 21 -9.57 0.60 -8.36
CA PRO A 21 -10.46 -0.52 -8.65
C PRO A 21 -9.74 -1.82 -9.04
N SER A 22 -8.48 -1.71 -9.50
CA SER A 22 -7.64 -2.85 -9.84
C SER A 22 -7.02 -3.55 -8.62
N SER A 23 -7.09 -2.88 -7.45
CA SER A 23 -6.58 -3.33 -6.17
C SER A 23 -7.71 -3.81 -5.26
N SER A 24 -7.34 -4.53 -4.21
CA SER A 24 -8.31 -5.11 -3.26
C SER A 24 -7.85 -4.94 -1.82
N GLY A 25 -8.73 -5.24 -0.87
CA GLY A 25 -8.37 -5.31 0.54
C GLY A 25 -9.09 -4.29 1.41
N VAL A 26 -8.45 -3.91 2.52
CA VAL A 26 -9.05 -3.06 3.56
C VAL A 26 -9.18 -1.63 3.04
N CYS A 27 -10.39 -1.07 3.09
CA CYS A 27 -10.66 0.35 2.86
C CYS A 27 -11.32 0.95 4.09
N ALA A 28 -10.91 2.15 4.48
CA ALA A 28 -11.52 2.89 5.56
C ALA A 28 -12.21 4.12 5.00
N PHE A 29 -13.42 4.36 5.48
CA PHE A 29 -14.25 5.49 5.10
C PHE A 29 -14.65 6.28 6.35
N ALA A 30 -14.57 7.60 6.26
CA ALA A 30 -15.26 8.50 7.15
C ALA A 30 -16.72 8.61 6.69
N VAL A 31 -17.64 8.66 7.65
CA VAL A 31 -19.09 8.76 7.38
C VAL A 31 -19.61 9.95 8.18
N GLY A 32 -20.40 10.83 7.55
CA GLY A 32 -21.00 11.97 8.24
C GLY A 32 -19.99 13.08 8.55
N PRO A 33 -20.19 13.86 9.64
CA PRO A 33 -19.36 15.00 10.00
C PRO A 33 -17.85 14.70 10.11
N GLU A 34 -17.49 13.46 10.41
CA GLU A 34 -16.11 12.99 10.51
C GLU A 34 -15.34 13.09 9.19
N CYS A 35 -16.02 13.26 8.04
CA CYS A 35 -15.36 13.53 6.76
C CYS A 35 -14.52 14.82 6.82
N TYR A 36 -14.94 15.83 7.61
CA TYR A 36 -14.17 17.08 7.76
C TYR A 36 -12.84 16.89 8.52
N GLU A 37 -12.67 15.79 9.26
CA GLU A 37 -11.45 15.51 10.03
C GLU A 37 -10.50 14.54 9.31
N ILE A 38 -10.84 14.08 8.11
CA ILE A 38 -10.11 13.01 7.42
C ILE A 38 -8.66 13.39 7.09
N ASP A 39 -8.40 14.67 6.78
CA ASP A 39 -7.05 15.15 6.49
C ASP A 39 -6.15 15.07 7.72
N SER A 40 -6.70 15.27 8.91
CA SER A 40 -5.95 15.06 10.17
C SER A 40 -5.56 13.60 10.37
N LEU A 41 -6.37 12.65 9.86
CA LEU A 41 -6.03 11.22 9.87
C LEU A 41 -4.96 10.90 8.81
N ARG A 42 -5.07 11.46 7.61
CA ARG A 42 -4.05 11.32 6.54
C ARG A 42 -2.68 11.81 6.98
N GLN A 43 -2.64 12.94 7.70
CA GLN A 43 -1.40 13.52 8.26
C GLN A 43 -0.67 12.61 9.25
N ARG A 44 -1.35 11.61 9.84
CA ARG A 44 -0.71 10.65 10.77
C ARG A 44 0.28 9.72 10.08
N ALA A 45 0.24 9.63 8.74
CA ALA A 45 1.11 8.81 7.91
C ALA A 45 1.23 7.37 8.44
N TRP A 46 0.09 6.70 8.58
CA TRP A 46 0.05 5.34 9.10
C TRP A 46 0.71 4.33 8.17
N ILE A 47 1.41 3.35 8.73
CA ILE A 47 1.94 2.22 7.96
C ILE A 47 0.80 1.36 7.46
N ASN A 48 0.81 1.15 6.15
CA ASN A 48 -0.06 0.27 5.43
C ASN A 48 0.71 -0.99 5.05
N SER A 49 0.02 -2.14 5.11
CA SER A 49 0.61 -3.44 4.76
C SER A 49 -0.05 -3.99 3.52
N TYR A 50 0.76 -4.33 2.53
CA TYR A 50 0.33 -4.85 1.25
C TYR A 50 0.87 -6.25 1.00
N ARG A 51 0.09 -7.03 0.26
CA ARG A 51 0.49 -8.30 -0.34
C ARG A 51 0.28 -8.16 -1.84
N MET A 52 1.33 -8.50 -2.57
CA MET A 52 1.35 -8.33 -4.02
C MET A 52 1.78 -9.63 -4.67
N GLU A 53 1.15 -9.95 -5.79
CA GLU A 53 1.52 -11.06 -6.66
C GLU A 53 1.99 -10.46 -7.98
N ALA A 54 3.19 -10.84 -8.41
CA ALA A 54 3.84 -10.34 -9.61
C ALA A 54 4.21 -11.50 -10.52
N LYS A 55 4.26 -11.22 -11.83
CA LYS A 55 4.68 -12.18 -12.86
C LYS A 55 5.93 -11.63 -13.55
N LEU A 56 6.97 -12.45 -13.60
CA LEU A 56 8.22 -12.17 -14.32
C LEU A 56 8.06 -12.39 -15.82
N GLY A 57 8.88 -11.69 -16.60
CA GLY A 57 8.99 -11.80 -18.05
C GLY A 57 7.89 -11.11 -18.85
N GLU A 58 7.01 -10.35 -18.19
CA GLU A 58 5.99 -9.53 -18.82
C GLU A 58 6.00 -8.13 -18.24
N GLU A 59 5.85 -7.15 -19.11
CA GLU A 59 5.60 -5.76 -18.76
C GLU A 59 4.28 -5.31 -19.36
N THR A 60 3.50 -4.57 -18.58
CA THR A 60 2.24 -3.98 -19.02
C THR A 60 2.37 -2.47 -19.14
N GLU A 61 1.57 -1.90 -20.05
CA GLU A 61 1.44 -0.46 -20.21
C GLU A 61 1.07 0.21 -18.87
N LYS A 62 1.83 1.25 -18.49
CA LYS A 62 1.69 1.99 -17.22
C LYS A 62 1.68 1.09 -15.98
N HIS A 63 2.33 -0.07 -16.08
CA HIS A 63 2.37 -1.10 -15.03
C HIS A 63 0.97 -1.52 -14.54
N ALA A 64 -0.06 -1.39 -15.39
CA ALA A 64 -1.43 -1.72 -15.02
C ALA A 64 -1.60 -3.23 -14.82
N ILE A 65 -2.36 -3.63 -13.80
CA ILE A 65 -2.55 -5.04 -13.43
C ILE A 65 -3.19 -5.85 -14.56
N ARG A 66 -4.15 -5.23 -15.25
CA ARG A 66 -4.86 -5.78 -16.41
C ARG A 66 -4.50 -5.06 -17.72
N GLY A 67 -3.36 -4.36 -17.74
CA GLY A 67 -2.91 -3.61 -18.91
C GLY A 67 -2.48 -4.51 -20.08
N ARG A 68 -2.39 -3.90 -21.27
CA ARG A 68 -1.82 -4.54 -22.45
C ARG A 68 -0.34 -4.86 -22.22
N ILE A 69 0.08 -6.06 -22.61
CA ILE A 69 1.49 -6.46 -22.54
C ILE A 69 2.27 -5.73 -23.64
N ILE A 70 3.30 -4.98 -23.24
CA ILE A 70 4.16 -4.20 -24.15
C ILE A 70 5.50 -4.87 -24.39
N VAL A 71 6.06 -5.53 -23.37
CA VAL A 71 7.38 -6.17 -23.43
C VAL A 71 7.31 -7.57 -22.85
N ARG A 72 8.03 -8.50 -23.48
CA ARG A 72 8.29 -9.84 -22.94
C ARG A 72 9.80 -10.05 -22.83
N ALA A 73 10.22 -10.64 -21.73
CA ALA A 73 11.63 -10.91 -21.43
C ALA A 73 11.81 -12.32 -20.87
N GLU A 74 13.01 -12.87 -21.02
CA GLU A 74 13.37 -14.15 -20.40
C GLU A 74 13.41 -14.01 -18.88
N TRP A 75 12.94 -15.04 -18.18
CA TRP A 75 12.85 -15.07 -16.71
C TRP A 75 13.44 -16.34 -16.09
N ASP A 76 13.83 -17.34 -16.88
CA ASP A 76 14.35 -18.62 -16.40
C ASP A 76 15.62 -18.47 -15.55
N HIS A 77 16.40 -17.43 -15.81
CA HIS A 77 17.62 -17.12 -15.07
C HIS A 77 17.36 -16.45 -13.69
N VAL A 78 16.12 -16.10 -13.37
CA VAL A 78 15.75 -15.41 -12.13
C VAL A 78 15.47 -16.43 -11.03
N THR A 79 16.33 -16.43 -9.99
CA THR A 79 16.17 -17.29 -8.82
C THR A 79 15.59 -16.53 -7.63
N ARG A 80 14.95 -17.25 -6.71
CA ARG A 80 14.46 -16.70 -5.43
C ARG A 80 15.55 -15.93 -4.69
N HIS A 81 16.77 -16.49 -4.63
CA HIS A 81 17.90 -15.87 -3.96
C HIS A 81 18.30 -14.53 -4.58
N LYS A 82 18.24 -14.39 -5.91
CA LYS A 82 18.53 -13.13 -6.62
C LYS A 82 17.54 -12.04 -6.22
N VAL A 83 16.25 -12.38 -6.16
CA VAL A 83 15.18 -11.47 -5.71
C VAL A 83 15.35 -11.08 -4.24
N GLU A 84 15.54 -12.06 -3.34
CA GLU A 84 15.73 -11.78 -1.90
C GLU A 84 16.93 -10.88 -1.62
N LYS A 85 18.05 -11.10 -2.33
CA LYS A 85 19.24 -10.26 -2.25
C LYS A 85 18.98 -8.82 -2.72
N LEU A 86 18.21 -8.65 -3.79
CA LEU A 86 17.79 -7.34 -4.28
C LEU A 86 16.87 -6.64 -3.27
N LEU A 87 15.84 -7.33 -2.78
CA LEU A 87 14.91 -6.77 -1.79
C LEU A 87 15.62 -6.34 -0.50
N THR A 88 16.63 -7.09 -0.06
CA THR A 88 17.46 -6.73 1.10
C THR A 88 18.21 -5.40 0.86
N ARG A 89 18.72 -5.18 -0.37
CA ARG A 89 19.38 -3.92 -0.75
C ARG A 89 18.39 -2.76 -0.81
N LEU A 90 17.22 -2.97 -1.43
CA LEU A 90 16.15 -1.97 -1.51
C LEU A 90 15.71 -1.55 -0.10
N ARG A 91 15.51 -2.51 0.81
CA ARG A 91 15.19 -2.23 2.21
C ARG A 91 16.23 -1.33 2.87
N ALA A 92 17.52 -1.58 2.66
CA ALA A 92 18.58 -0.74 3.20
C ALA A 92 18.60 0.67 2.60
N GLN A 93 18.27 0.80 1.30
CA GLN A 93 18.15 2.10 0.62
C GLN A 93 16.98 2.91 1.15
N TYR A 94 15.78 2.33 1.23
CA TYR A 94 14.60 3.01 1.77
C TYR A 94 14.76 3.36 3.25
N LYS A 95 15.44 2.52 4.03
CA LYS A 95 15.81 2.88 5.41
C LYS A 95 16.67 4.14 5.46
N ARG A 96 17.65 4.31 4.56
CA ARG A 96 18.45 5.56 4.50
C ARG A 96 17.60 6.74 4.03
N ALA A 97 16.75 6.54 3.03
CA ALA A 97 15.84 7.56 2.54
C ALA A 97 14.87 8.05 3.62
N SER A 98 14.38 7.15 4.49
CA SER A 98 13.46 7.52 5.57
C SER A 98 14.10 8.43 6.61
N PHE A 99 15.37 8.22 6.97
CA PHE A 99 16.08 9.14 7.87
C PHE A 99 16.29 10.50 7.23
N LYS A 100 16.63 10.54 5.93
CA LYS A 100 16.79 11.79 5.19
C LYS A 100 15.47 12.58 5.11
N LEU A 101 14.36 11.91 4.80
CA LEU A 101 13.02 12.53 4.71
C LEU A 101 12.46 12.95 6.08
N ALA A 102 12.96 12.37 7.17
CA ALA A 102 12.64 12.80 8.52
C ALA A 102 13.52 13.98 9.01
N GLU A 103 14.43 14.48 8.17
CA GLU A 103 15.45 15.49 8.52
C GLU A 103 16.31 15.10 9.73
N VAL A 104 16.47 13.79 9.97
CA VAL A 104 17.30 13.30 11.07
C VAL A 104 18.66 12.93 10.50
N ASP A 105 19.72 13.57 11.00
CA ASP A 105 21.08 13.20 10.65
C ASP A 105 21.38 11.78 11.14
N LEU A 106 21.80 10.89 10.23
CA LEU A 106 22.14 9.50 10.54
C LEU A 106 23.28 9.37 11.57
N GLN A 107 24.15 10.38 11.71
CA GLN A 107 25.25 10.39 12.69
C GLN A 107 24.82 10.91 14.07
N SER A 108 23.58 11.39 14.21
CA SER A 108 23.08 11.93 15.47
C SER A 108 22.67 10.85 16.47
N GLN A 109 22.75 11.19 17.75
CA GLN A 109 22.20 10.35 18.83
C GLN A 109 20.68 10.14 18.67
N GLU A 110 19.97 11.12 18.09
CA GLU A 110 18.54 11.03 17.77
C GLU A 110 18.25 9.95 16.71
N ALA A 111 19.07 9.83 15.66
CA ALA A 111 18.95 8.74 14.70
C ALA A 111 19.20 7.37 15.34
N PHE A 112 20.15 7.26 16.26
CA PHE A 112 20.44 6.02 16.97
C PHE A 112 19.27 5.61 17.88
N GLU A 113 18.69 6.56 18.61
CA GLU A 113 17.51 6.31 19.46
C GLU A 113 16.28 5.95 18.63
N LEU A 114 16.05 6.65 17.52
CA LEU A 114 14.98 6.35 16.59
C LEU A 114 15.17 4.96 15.99
N ALA A 115 16.34 4.63 15.46
CA ALA A 115 16.67 3.32 14.89
C ALA A 115 16.50 2.16 15.89
N ARG A 116 16.74 2.42 17.19
CA ARG A 116 16.55 1.44 18.27
C ARG A 116 15.07 1.23 18.62
N ARG A 117 14.24 2.26 18.47
CA ARG A 117 12.80 2.19 18.73
C ARG A 117 12.00 1.73 17.50
N GLY A 118 12.48 2.01 16.28
CA GLY A 118 11.81 1.69 15.01
C GLY A 118 12.29 2.58 13.86
N ALA A 119 11.47 2.79 12.84
CA ALA A 119 11.81 3.70 11.74
C ALA A 119 11.04 5.03 11.87
N PRO A 120 11.65 6.17 11.51
CA PRO A 120 11.03 7.47 11.67
C PRO A 120 9.86 7.66 10.69
N ARG A 121 8.84 8.41 11.12
CA ARG A 121 7.75 8.84 10.24
C ARG A 121 8.25 9.92 9.27
N PRO A 122 7.81 9.92 8.00
CA PRO A 122 8.10 11.02 7.08
C PRO A 122 7.57 12.34 7.64
N LYS A 123 8.34 13.42 7.47
CA LYS A 123 7.82 14.80 7.65
C LYS A 123 7.11 15.31 6.40
N ILE A 124 7.58 14.90 5.23
CA ILE A 124 6.98 15.25 3.93
C ILE A 124 5.91 14.22 3.62
N LEU A 125 4.65 14.66 3.61
CA LEU A 125 3.51 13.87 3.19
C LEU A 125 3.64 13.59 1.68
N ASP A 126 3.06 12.48 1.20
CA ASP A 126 3.08 12.03 -0.21
C ASP A 126 4.41 11.49 -0.76
N SER A 127 5.45 11.39 0.08
CA SER A 127 6.67 10.65 -0.28
C SER A 127 6.56 9.20 0.19
N PRO A 128 6.45 8.20 -0.73
CA PRO A 128 6.32 6.82 -0.33
C PRO A 128 7.60 6.32 0.36
N ILE A 129 7.46 5.85 1.60
CA ILE A 129 8.55 5.26 2.38
C ILE A 129 8.26 3.79 2.63
N VAL A 130 9.12 2.91 2.11
CA VAL A 130 9.06 1.48 2.36
C VAL A 130 9.85 1.14 3.64
N TYR A 131 9.16 0.60 4.64
CA TYR A 131 9.76 0.17 5.91
C TYR A 131 10.21 -1.29 5.91
N ASP A 132 9.43 -2.15 5.26
CA ASP A 132 9.73 -3.57 5.14
C ASP A 132 9.29 -4.09 3.78
N ILE A 133 10.09 -4.99 3.22
CA ILE A 133 9.83 -5.68 1.97
C ILE A 133 10.40 -7.10 2.06
N SER A 134 9.58 -8.10 1.77
CA SER A 134 9.98 -9.50 1.88
C SER A 134 9.27 -10.37 0.85
N VAL A 135 9.94 -11.42 0.37
CA VAL A 135 9.32 -12.45 -0.48
C VAL A 135 8.51 -13.40 0.41
N SER A 136 7.25 -13.63 0.08
CA SER A 136 6.41 -14.62 0.76
C SER A 136 6.43 -15.97 0.04
N SER A 137 6.28 -15.96 -1.28
CA SER A 137 6.33 -17.17 -2.12
C SER A 137 7.02 -16.89 -3.44
N PHE A 138 7.73 -17.89 -3.96
CA PHE A 138 8.41 -17.80 -5.25
C PHE A 138 8.13 -19.09 -6.04
N ARG A 139 7.34 -18.98 -7.10
CA ARG A 139 6.99 -20.08 -8.00
C ARG A 139 6.98 -19.54 -9.42
N THR A 140 8.11 -19.69 -10.11
CA THR A 140 8.30 -19.16 -11.45
C THR A 140 7.15 -19.51 -12.40
N PRO A 141 6.69 -18.56 -13.24
CA PRO A 141 7.15 -17.17 -13.38
C PRO A 141 6.56 -16.20 -12.32
N TYR A 142 5.80 -16.67 -11.35
CA TYR A 142 5.13 -15.84 -10.35
C TYR A 142 5.94 -15.71 -9.05
N PHE A 143 5.86 -14.56 -8.42
CA PHE A 143 6.34 -14.38 -7.05
C PHE A 143 5.39 -13.48 -6.28
N SER A 144 5.35 -13.68 -4.97
CA SER A 144 4.55 -12.87 -4.07
C SER A 144 5.45 -12.19 -3.05
N MET A 145 5.11 -10.95 -2.73
CA MET A 145 5.84 -10.17 -1.75
C MET A 145 4.91 -9.43 -0.80
N ASN A 146 5.39 -9.27 0.42
CA ASN A 146 4.75 -8.47 1.45
C ASN A 146 5.52 -7.15 1.56
N LEU A 147 4.78 -6.05 1.66
CA LEU A 147 5.33 -4.70 1.73
C LEU A 147 4.69 -3.95 2.90
N GLN A 148 5.50 -3.17 3.60
CA GLN A 148 5.02 -2.18 4.57
C GLN A 148 5.51 -0.81 4.16
N VAL A 149 4.57 0.11 3.98
CA VAL A 149 4.81 1.40 3.34
C VAL A 149 3.89 2.47 3.94
N THR A 150 4.30 3.73 3.83
CA THR A 150 3.47 4.92 4.13
C THR A 150 3.51 5.88 2.97
N GLY A 151 2.42 6.64 2.76
CA GLY A 151 2.38 7.69 1.73
C GLY A 151 2.45 7.12 0.32
N GLU A 152 2.02 5.88 0.14
CA GLU A 152 2.01 5.16 -1.12
C GLU A 152 0.77 5.45 -1.96
N THR A 153 0.96 5.32 -3.27
CA THR A 153 -0.10 5.17 -4.26
C THR A 153 -0.05 3.77 -4.86
N ASP A 154 -1.17 3.28 -5.37
CA ASP A 154 -1.20 1.96 -6.03
C ASP A 154 -0.27 1.93 -7.26
N TYR A 155 -0.18 3.04 -8.00
CA TYR A 155 0.80 3.20 -9.07
C TYR A 155 2.24 2.99 -8.58
N PHE A 156 2.64 3.63 -7.46
CA PHE A 156 3.98 3.44 -6.89
C PHE A 156 4.27 1.97 -6.59
N LEU A 157 3.30 1.24 -6.03
CA LEU A 157 3.42 -0.18 -5.72
C LEU A 157 3.63 -1.03 -6.99
N ARG A 158 2.89 -0.71 -8.06
CA ARG A 158 3.01 -1.38 -9.35
C ARG A 158 4.35 -1.06 -10.04
N ALA A 159 4.79 0.18 -9.99
CA ALA A 159 6.08 0.63 -10.51
C ALA A 159 7.26 -0.03 -9.75
N LEU A 160 7.16 -0.17 -8.42
CA LEU A 160 8.17 -0.87 -7.61
C LEU A 160 8.36 -2.32 -8.07
N VAL A 161 7.28 -3.04 -8.38
CA VAL A 161 7.36 -4.40 -8.93
C VAL A 161 8.09 -4.41 -10.27
N HIS A 162 7.78 -3.47 -11.15
CA HIS A 162 8.43 -3.34 -12.44
C HIS A 162 9.94 -3.09 -12.29
N GLU A 163 10.34 -2.15 -11.44
CA GLU A 163 11.74 -1.85 -11.11
C GLU A 163 12.49 -3.07 -10.53
N ILE A 164 11.82 -3.87 -9.71
CA ILE A 164 12.37 -5.14 -9.21
C ILE A 164 12.64 -6.10 -10.38
N GLY A 165 11.70 -6.20 -11.33
CA GLY A 165 11.86 -7.00 -12.55
C GLY A 165 13.08 -6.59 -13.36
N LEU A 166 13.21 -5.29 -13.64
CA LEU A 166 14.36 -4.73 -14.37
C LEU A 166 15.68 -5.01 -13.64
N SER A 167 15.71 -4.81 -12.32
CA SER A 167 16.90 -4.99 -11.50
C SER A 167 17.39 -6.43 -11.45
N VAL A 168 16.51 -7.42 -11.64
CA VAL A 168 16.92 -8.84 -11.74
C VAL A 168 17.27 -9.27 -13.16
N GLY A 169 17.23 -8.36 -14.15
CA GLY A 169 17.58 -8.64 -15.54
C GLY A 169 16.42 -9.21 -16.36
N SER A 170 15.19 -8.99 -15.92
CA SER A 170 13.97 -9.39 -16.65
C SER A 170 12.99 -8.21 -16.67
N THR A 171 11.70 -8.48 -16.85
CA THR A 171 10.62 -7.54 -16.59
C THR A 171 9.66 -8.14 -15.58
N ALA A 172 8.86 -7.32 -14.92
CA ALA A 172 7.80 -7.80 -14.06
C ALA A 172 6.57 -6.90 -14.16
N CYS A 173 5.40 -7.52 -13.99
CA CYS A 173 4.14 -6.82 -13.86
C CYS A 173 3.38 -7.34 -12.64
N THR A 174 2.68 -6.44 -11.97
CA THR A 174 1.81 -6.79 -10.85
C THR A 174 0.55 -7.45 -11.40
N LYS A 175 0.19 -8.62 -10.88
CA LYS A 175 -1.06 -9.32 -11.23
C LYS A 175 -2.11 -9.19 -10.13
N LYS A 176 -1.70 -8.99 -8.88
CA LYS A 176 -2.61 -8.70 -7.77
C LYS A 176 -1.97 -7.73 -6.80
N LEU A 177 -2.77 -6.80 -6.32
CA LEU A 177 -2.41 -5.83 -5.29
C LEU A 177 -3.49 -5.86 -4.21
N GLN A 178 -3.10 -6.19 -2.99
CA GLN A 178 -4.01 -6.30 -1.86
C GLN A 178 -3.50 -5.57 -0.63
N ARG A 179 -4.27 -4.60 -0.12
CA ARG A 179 -4.02 -3.95 1.17
C ARG A 179 -4.57 -4.81 2.31
N ILE A 180 -3.70 -5.42 3.09
CA ILE A 180 -4.07 -6.24 4.25
C ILE A 180 -4.41 -5.37 5.46
N ARG A 181 -3.77 -4.20 5.58
CA ARG A 181 -3.93 -3.31 6.72
C ARG A 181 -3.77 -1.87 6.28
N LEU A 182 -4.65 -1.01 6.76
CA LEU A 182 -4.55 0.44 6.72
C LEU A 182 -4.31 0.96 8.15
N GLY A 183 -3.07 1.28 8.50
CA GLY A 183 -2.74 1.73 9.85
C GLY A 183 -3.26 0.82 10.97
N PRO A 184 -4.12 1.30 11.88
CA PRO A 184 -4.68 0.46 12.95
C PRO A 184 -5.77 -0.51 12.46
N PHE A 185 -6.29 -0.34 11.24
CA PHE A 185 -7.37 -1.15 10.68
C PHE A 185 -6.81 -2.33 9.89
N GLY A 186 -7.00 -3.55 10.41
CA GLY A 186 -6.72 -4.80 9.69
C GLY A 186 -7.95 -5.45 9.06
N VAL A 187 -7.75 -6.58 8.37
CA VAL A 187 -8.81 -7.39 7.75
C VAL A 187 -9.93 -7.76 8.73
N ASP A 188 -9.62 -7.99 10.01
CA ASP A 188 -10.61 -8.34 11.03
C ASP A 188 -11.63 -7.20 11.32
N HIS A 189 -11.32 -5.98 10.88
CA HIS A 189 -12.20 -4.82 10.99
C HIS A 189 -12.95 -4.54 9.69
N ALA A 190 -12.64 -5.23 8.59
CA ALA A 190 -13.26 -4.98 7.30
C ALA A 190 -14.60 -5.72 7.21
N LEU A 191 -15.62 -5.02 6.71
CA LEU A 191 -16.86 -5.67 6.29
C LEU A 191 -16.72 -6.15 4.85
N LEU A 192 -17.16 -7.37 4.58
CA LEU A 192 -17.33 -7.86 3.21
C LEU A 192 -18.65 -7.34 2.64
N GLU A 193 -18.76 -7.27 1.32
CA GLU A 193 -19.96 -6.78 0.63
C GLU A 193 -21.24 -7.51 1.05
N LYS A 194 -21.16 -8.83 1.25
CA LYS A 194 -22.26 -9.67 1.75
C LYS A 194 -22.77 -9.28 3.15
N ASP A 195 -21.94 -8.58 3.93
CA ASP A 195 -22.22 -8.17 5.31
C ASP A 195 -22.65 -6.70 5.40
N PHE A 196 -22.90 -6.03 4.27
CA PHE A 196 -23.35 -4.62 4.20
C PHE A 196 -24.82 -4.47 4.63
N GLY A 197 -25.06 -4.66 5.93
CA GLY A 197 -26.33 -4.34 6.58
C GLY A 197 -26.16 -3.18 7.56
N LEU A 198 -27.22 -2.38 7.75
CA LEU A 198 -27.20 -1.23 8.66
C LEU A 198 -26.68 -1.58 10.07
N LYS A 199 -27.13 -2.70 10.63
CA LYS A 199 -26.67 -3.18 11.96
C LYS A 199 -25.18 -3.51 11.97
N SER A 200 -24.68 -4.13 10.90
CA SER A 200 -23.26 -4.49 10.75
C SER A 200 -22.40 -3.24 10.61
N ILE A 201 -22.84 -2.29 9.77
CA ILE A 201 -22.16 -1.01 9.56
C ILE A 201 -22.09 -0.22 10.87
N LEU A 202 -23.20 -0.09 11.62
CA LEU A 202 -23.20 0.61 12.92
C LEU A 202 -22.26 -0.05 13.94
N ARG A 203 -22.25 -1.39 14.02
CA ARG A 203 -21.30 -2.12 14.88
C ARG A 203 -19.86 -1.89 14.46
N ASN A 204 -19.59 -1.87 13.16
CA ASN A 204 -18.29 -1.62 12.60
C ASN A 204 -17.79 -0.20 12.93
N ILE A 205 -18.63 0.82 12.75
CA ILE A 205 -18.32 2.21 13.13
C ILE A 205 -17.94 2.28 14.62
N LEU A 206 -18.72 1.66 15.50
CA LEU A 206 -18.40 1.63 16.94
C LEU A 206 -17.07 0.92 17.25
N MET A 207 -16.76 -0.16 16.53
CA MET A 207 -15.49 -0.88 16.66
C MET A 207 -14.32 -0.02 16.18
N CYS A 208 -14.43 0.57 14.98
CA CYS A 208 -13.41 1.44 14.38
C CYS A 208 -13.14 2.68 15.25
N ASN A 209 -14.16 3.28 15.85
CA ASN A 209 -14.00 4.39 16.78
C ASN A 209 -13.23 4.01 18.05
N LYS A 210 -13.41 2.78 18.56
CA LYS A 210 -12.60 2.28 19.69
C LYS A 210 -11.13 2.08 19.27
N VAL A 211 -10.92 1.52 18.09
CA VAL A 211 -9.58 1.31 17.51
C VAL A 211 -8.85 2.64 17.33
N LEU A 212 -9.53 3.68 16.82
CA LEU A 212 -8.97 5.02 16.67
C LEU A 212 -8.58 5.64 18.01
N LYS A 213 -9.40 5.50 19.05
CA LYS A 213 -9.08 6.01 20.40
C LYS A 213 -7.82 5.35 20.95
N VAL A 214 -7.72 4.03 20.88
CA VAL A 214 -6.54 3.28 21.31
C VAL A 214 -5.32 3.65 20.46
N ALA A 215 -5.48 3.88 19.17
CA ALA A 215 -4.39 4.29 18.30
C ALA A 215 -3.86 5.69 18.63
N ALA A 216 -4.74 6.64 18.97
CA ALA A 216 -4.37 7.99 19.36
C ALA A 216 -3.57 8.01 20.69
N GLU A 217 -3.90 7.14 21.64
CA GLU A 217 -3.14 6.99 22.90
C GLU A 217 -1.71 6.44 22.68
N ASN A 218 -1.49 5.73 21.57
CA ASN A 218 -0.22 5.09 21.23
C ASN A 218 0.62 5.88 20.20
N GLU A 219 0.29 7.14 19.92
CA GLU A 219 1.03 7.99 18.96
C GLU A 219 2.40 8.45 19.50
N GLY A 220 3.34 7.51 19.54
CA GLY A 220 4.77 7.82 19.65
C GLY A 220 5.37 8.26 18.29
N ARG A 221 6.52 8.96 18.34
CA ARG A 221 7.34 9.38 17.17
C ARG A 221 7.86 8.24 16.27
N VAL A 222 7.53 7.00 16.59
CA VAL A 222 8.15 5.80 16.05
C VAL A 222 7.06 4.87 15.54
N VAL A 223 7.26 4.29 14.36
CA VAL A 223 6.31 3.30 13.85
C VAL A 223 6.71 1.89 14.24
N GLN A 224 5.75 1.14 14.81
CA GLN A 224 5.93 -0.28 15.12
C GLN A 224 5.60 -1.12 13.88
N VAL A 225 6.63 -1.68 13.26
CA VAL A 225 6.55 -2.62 12.14
C VAL A 225 6.12 -3.99 12.69
N LYS A 226 4.82 -4.32 12.60
CA LYS A 226 4.31 -5.68 12.94
C LYS A 226 4.48 -6.59 11.73
N LYS A 227 5.06 -7.79 11.88
CA LYS A 227 5.24 -8.72 10.74
C LYS A 227 3.90 -9.13 10.14
N VAL A 228 3.87 -9.31 8.82
CA VAL A 228 2.66 -9.70 8.07
C VAL A 228 2.21 -11.13 8.40
N ALA A 229 3.10 -11.99 8.88
CA ALA A 229 2.77 -13.36 9.31
C ALA A 229 1.86 -13.40 10.56
N ASP A 230 1.86 -12.35 11.39
CA ASP A 230 1.08 -12.29 12.63
C ASP A 230 -0.38 -11.83 12.38
N LEU A 231 -0.79 -11.68 11.11
CA LEU A 231 -2.06 -11.09 10.67
C LEU A 231 -3.00 -12.07 9.97
N GLU A 232 -2.62 -13.34 9.86
CA GLU A 232 -3.33 -14.30 9.04
C GLU A 232 -4.58 -14.83 9.76
N SER A 233 -5.75 -14.31 9.39
CA SER A 233 -7.05 -14.96 9.58
C SER A 233 -7.56 -15.49 8.22
N ALA A 234 -8.05 -16.74 8.24
CA ALA A 234 -8.17 -17.65 7.08
C ALA A 234 -9.32 -17.37 6.07
N ALA A 235 -9.75 -16.12 5.87
CA ALA A 235 -11.00 -15.83 5.15
C ALA A 235 -10.88 -15.36 3.68
N LEU A 236 -9.68 -15.19 3.12
CA LEU A 236 -9.50 -14.44 1.86
C LEU A 236 -9.24 -15.28 0.60
N LEU A 237 -9.37 -16.60 0.64
CA LEU A 237 -9.05 -17.47 -0.51
C LEU A 237 -10.13 -17.55 -1.61
N GLU A 238 -11.34 -17.01 -1.39
CA GLU A 238 -12.47 -17.26 -2.30
C GLU A 238 -12.84 -16.10 -3.25
N ALA A 239 -12.20 -14.93 -3.17
CA ALA A 239 -12.59 -13.76 -3.96
C ALA A 239 -11.91 -13.63 -5.35
N PHE A 240 -11.17 -14.65 -5.81
CA PHE A 240 -10.30 -14.54 -7.00
C PHE A 240 -10.98 -14.83 -8.36
N SER A 241 -12.29 -14.64 -8.49
CA SER A 241 -12.98 -14.80 -9.79
C SER A 241 -13.29 -13.45 -10.44
N THR A 242 -12.76 -13.27 -11.65
CA THR A 242 -12.70 -12.06 -12.50
C THR A 242 -14.03 -11.56 -13.06
N LYS A 243 -14.12 -10.24 -13.31
CA LYS A 243 -14.47 -9.59 -14.60
C LYS A 243 -13.98 -8.13 -14.64
N ALA A 244 -13.81 -7.58 -15.85
CA ALA A 244 -13.05 -6.36 -16.18
C ALA A 244 -13.94 -5.33 -16.87
N GLU A 245 -13.69 -4.04 -16.62
CA GLU A 245 -14.22 -2.90 -17.37
C GLU A 245 -13.24 -1.71 -17.27
N GLU A 246 -13.20 -0.92 -18.34
CA GLU A 246 -12.24 0.15 -18.70
C GLU A 246 -12.77 1.55 -18.30
N GLU A 247 -11.88 2.54 -18.06
CA GLU A 247 -11.98 3.97 -18.49
C GLU A 247 -10.87 4.87 -17.84
N PRO A 248 -10.60 6.10 -18.36
CA PRO A 248 -9.23 6.66 -18.51
C PRO A 248 -8.77 7.75 -17.50
N GLU A 249 -7.52 8.20 -17.69
CA GLU A 249 -6.63 8.95 -16.77
C GLU A 249 -6.67 10.49 -16.84
N PRO A 250 -5.99 11.18 -15.90
CA PRO A 250 -4.71 11.81 -16.31
C PRO A 250 -3.54 11.84 -15.29
N GLU A 251 -2.34 11.79 -15.89
CA GLU A 251 -0.92 12.10 -15.54
C GLU A 251 -0.46 12.55 -14.12
N ASP A 252 0.65 11.92 -13.69
CA ASP A 252 1.39 12.07 -12.42
C ASP A 252 2.66 12.95 -12.56
N CYS A 253 2.80 13.92 -11.66
CA CYS A 253 3.88 14.92 -11.60
C CYS A 253 5.17 14.44 -10.91
N LEU A 254 5.28 13.18 -10.46
CA LEU A 254 6.42 12.67 -9.69
C LEU A 254 7.48 11.91 -10.51
N ARG A 255 7.97 12.52 -11.59
CA ARG A 255 9.18 12.04 -12.27
C ARG A 255 10.37 12.01 -11.29
N ILE A 256 10.87 10.82 -10.98
CA ILE A 256 12.13 10.65 -10.24
C ILE A 256 13.28 11.06 -11.16
N ALA A 257 14.13 11.97 -10.66
CA ALA A 257 15.28 12.52 -11.37
C ALA A 257 16.43 11.49 -11.49
N TRP A 258 16.36 10.60 -12.46
CA TRP A 258 17.58 10.00 -13.03
C TRP A 258 17.62 10.37 -14.51
N GLY A 259 18.58 11.23 -14.85
CA GLY A 259 18.72 11.88 -16.15
C GLY A 259 18.86 10.90 -17.31
N ARG A 260 17.73 10.58 -17.94
CA ARG A 260 17.69 10.11 -19.32
C ARG A 260 16.75 11.04 -20.08
N GLU A 261 17.35 11.93 -20.86
CA GLU A 261 16.63 12.65 -21.89
C GLU A 261 16.16 11.61 -22.91
N TYR A 262 14.86 11.31 -22.92
CA TYR A 262 14.25 10.67 -24.07
C TYR A 262 14.01 11.79 -25.08
N SER A 263 14.92 11.92 -26.05
CA SER A 263 14.61 12.67 -27.26
C SER A 263 13.50 11.93 -27.99
N THR A 264 12.29 12.48 -27.90
CA THR A 264 11.13 12.06 -28.69
C THR A 264 11.45 12.31 -30.16
N VAL A 265 11.44 11.23 -30.96
CA VAL A 265 11.28 11.29 -32.41
C VAL A 265 9.98 10.60 -32.74
#